data_AF-F2V0X1-F1
#
_entry.id   AF-F2V0X1-F1
#
_cell.length_a   1.000
_cell.length_b   1.000
_cell.length_c   1.000
_cell.angle_alpha   90.00
_cell.angle_beta   90.00
_cell.angle_gamma   90.00
#
_symmetry.space_group_name_H-M   'P 1'
#
loop_
_entity.id
_entity.type
_entity.pdbx_description
1 polymer ?
#
loop_
_entity_poly.entity_id
_entity_poly.type
_entity_poly.pdbx_seq_one_letter_code
_entity_poly.pdbx_strand_id
1 'polypeptide(L)'
;MRRRIFLTAALGATAGAGALSLSGCADVRQRIARTLVPQPPTVLHASLSTLPKAPSIPTDFGGEAVWPLRVKENQNHPWPTNAMIETVHGSFLIAYDVNSDDETAGLSGDRPILVDLKGPTTYGIVPEDSEHGYRIEPMTVPPVGGVPAGNPIAPSPGTLVTEQFTCTATCDDEFAYLITGREDVLDERPENRGRVSLLKIRLADRRIVASALLGENLALKARESTYRAGSSITLTSDGADLLVTTSVPHRALRLSAKDLSVQFDLASVTSQNFCAVSGGEAVALLGDDAKVHTAIVTLADGLTHPIENLSAQLVHQGYLYATDSRTKEPPYPEVSINLTTGERTELTDLPVDKEDKHPTLTASNGYVIRRTDHIQVRKNGSATPLLTRESTEEESYQSAAIYGSILYLTLSGGRLHLIDLDTGEVISQSPTGGQHEIVTVTPYGFCNESAFYPATAWKS
;
A
#
# COMPACT_ATOMS: atom_id res chain seq x y z
N MET A 1 62.24 7.84 -7.33
CA MET A 1 63.46 8.16 -6.54
C MET A 1 63.06 8.96 -5.31
N ARG A 2 63.78 8.81 -4.18
CA ARG A 2 63.56 9.56 -2.92
C ARG A 2 64.10 11.00 -3.01
N ARG A 3 63.71 11.83 -2.00
CA ARG A 3 64.25 13.15 -1.51
C ARG A 3 63.40 14.36 -1.96
N ARG A 4 63.29 15.50 -1.25
CA ARG A 4 63.66 16.02 0.12
C ARG A 4 62.92 17.39 0.29
N ILE A 5 62.68 18.00 1.46
CA ILE A 5 62.78 17.66 2.90
C ILE A 5 61.86 18.61 3.71
N PHE A 6 61.53 18.34 4.98
CA PHE A 6 60.94 19.32 5.91
C PHE A 6 62.00 20.33 6.38
N LEU A 7 61.63 21.61 6.56
CA LEU A 7 62.38 22.51 7.45
C LEU A 7 61.52 23.64 8.04
N THR A 8 61.51 23.67 9.36
CA THR A 8 60.85 24.65 10.24
C THR A 8 61.69 25.92 10.44
N ALA A 9 61.01 27.07 10.49
CA ALA A 9 61.44 28.31 11.16
C ALA A 9 60.20 29.23 11.29
N ALA A 10 60.11 30.22 12.17
CA ALA A 10 60.65 30.41 13.53
C ALA A 10 59.85 31.58 14.13
N LEU A 11 59.49 31.55 15.42
CA LEU A 11 58.73 32.64 16.06
C LEU A 11 59.63 33.86 16.30
N GLY A 12 59.19 35.03 15.83
CA GLY A 12 59.76 36.34 16.16
C GLY A 12 58.65 37.35 16.37
N ALA A 13 58.50 37.86 17.59
CA ALA A 13 57.43 38.80 17.94
C ALA A 13 57.93 40.24 17.94
N THR A 14 57.16 41.15 17.36
CA THR A 14 57.23 42.59 17.64
C THR A 14 55.81 43.11 17.92
N ALA A 15 55.67 43.88 18.98
CA ALA A 15 54.38 44.42 19.41
C ALA A 15 54.09 45.76 18.71
N GLY A 16 52.84 45.95 18.27
CA GLY A 16 52.31 47.20 17.74
C GLY A 16 50.80 47.22 17.94
N ALA A 17 50.28 48.27 18.59
CA ALA A 17 48.90 48.28 19.09
C ALA A 17 47.85 48.35 17.97
N GLY A 18 46.76 47.60 18.15
CA GLY A 18 45.61 47.58 17.23
C GLY A 18 44.47 46.78 17.83
N ALA A 19 43.84 47.32 18.87
CA ALA A 19 42.70 46.67 19.54
C ALA A 19 41.45 46.73 18.64
N LEU A 20 41.34 45.79 17.70
CA LEU A 20 40.11 45.47 16.99
C LEU A 20 39.57 44.14 17.51
N SER A 21 38.33 44.17 17.99
CA SER A 21 37.67 43.03 18.61
C SER A 21 37.55 41.85 17.64
N LEU A 22 38.12 40.70 18.01
CA LEU A 22 37.87 39.39 17.36
C LEU A 22 36.47 38.82 17.71
N SER A 23 35.43 39.65 17.68
CA SER A 23 34.03 39.21 17.81
C SER A 23 33.59 38.38 16.60
N GLY A 24 33.99 38.77 15.39
CA GLY A 24 33.57 38.11 14.15
C GLY A 24 33.96 36.63 14.01
N CYS A 25 35.14 36.22 14.52
CA CYS A 25 35.55 34.82 14.46
C CYS A 25 34.83 33.93 15.49
N ALA A 26 34.40 34.50 16.62
CA ALA A 26 33.57 33.78 17.60
C ALA A 26 32.15 33.59 17.05
N ASP A 27 31.56 34.63 16.44
CA ASP A 27 30.25 34.55 15.79
C ASP A 27 30.24 33.55 14.63
N VAL A 28 31.23 33.59 13.73
CA VAL A 28 31.32 32.63 12.62
C VAL A 28 31.53 31.20 13.14
N ARG A 29 32.35 30.98 14.18
CA ARG A 29 32.47 29.65 14.80
C ARG A 29 31.19 29.20 15.51
N GLN A 30 30.46 30.09 16.19
CA GLN A 30 29.15 29.75 16.77
C GLN A 30 28.09 29.48 15.69
N ARG A 31 28.12 30.20 14.57
CA ARG A 31 27.19 30.01 13.45
C ARG A 31 27.46 28.69 12.72
N ILE A 32 28.74 28.36 12.49
CA ILE A 32 29.18 27.06 11.95
C ILE A 32 28.86 25.93 12.95
N ALA A 33 29.12 26.11 14.25
CA ALA A 33 28.76 25.14 15.27
C ALA A 33 27.24 24.93 15.36
N ARG A 34 26.42 25.99 15.26
CA ARG A 34 24.95 25.89 15.21
C ARG A 34 24.43 25.19 13.95
N THR A 35 25.17 25.19 12.84
CA THR A 35 24.86 24.37 11.65
C THR A 35 25.42 22.94 11.69
N LEU A 36 26.29 22.62 12.66
CA LEU A 36 26.79 21.26 12.89
C LEU A 36 26.16 20.54 14.09
N VAL A 37 25.48 21.25 15.00
CA VAL A 37 24.65 20.62 16.05
C VAL A 37 23.38 20.09 15.39
N PRO A 38 23.11 18.77 15.43
CA PRO A 38 21.88 18.21 14.92
C PRO A 38 20.68 18.83 15.63
N GLN A 39 19.74 19.41 14.89
CA GLN A 39 18.51 19.94 15.45
C GLN A 39 17.36 18.95 15.23
N PRO A 40 16.45 18.79 16.21
CA PRO A 40 15.24 17.99 16.00
C PRO A 40 14.40 18.65 14.90
N PRO A 41 13.97 17.90 13.88
CA PRO A 41 13.22 18.45 12.76
C PRO A 41 11.82 18.90 13.17
N THR A 42 11.31 19.96 12.55
CA THR A 42 9.94 20.45 12.74
C THR A 42 9.01 19.68 11.81
N VAL A 43 8.25 18.75 12.38
CA VAL A 43 7.21 18.01 11.67
C VAL A 43 5.95 18.85 11.56
N LEU A 44 5.43 18.99 10.34
CA LEU A 44 4.13 19.58 10.04
C LEU A 44 3.11 18.45 9.91
N HIS A 45 2.12 18.46 10.80
CA HIS A 45 1.02 17.49 10.84
C HIS A 45 -0.31 18.24 10.80
N ALA A 46 -1.09 18.01 9.75
CA ALA A 46 -2.50 18.40 9.74
C ALA A 46 -3.28 17.40 10.60
N SER A 47 -4.24 17.86 11.40
CA SER A 47 -5.07 16.97 12.22
C SER A 47 -6.28 16.48 11.43
N LEU A 48 -6.68 15.22 11.62
CA LEU A 48 -8.00 14.78 11.21
C LEU A 48 -9.11 15.59 11.91
N SER A 49 -10.15 15.89 11.16
CA SER A 49 -11.36 16.50 11.68
C SER A 49 -12.17 15.50 12.51
N THR A 50 -12.84 15.98 13.56
CA THR A 50 -13.80 15.17 14.32
C THR A 50 -15.04 14.88 13.49
N LEU A 51 -15.38 13.61 13.29
CA LEU A 51 -16.59 13.19 12.59
C LEU A 51 -17.84 13.78 13.27
N PRO A 52 -18.81 14.34 12.51
CA PRO A 52 -19.99 14.95 13.09
C PRO A 52 -20.90 13.92 13.78
N LYS A 53 -21.31 12.85 13.08
CA LYS A 53 -22.04 11.66 13.60
C LYS A 53 -21.90 10.48 12.65
N ALA A 54 -21.70 9.26 13.15
CA ALA A 54 -21.73 8.07 12.31
C ALA A 54 -23.18 7.69 11.90
N PRO A 55 -23.42 7.22 10.65
CA PRO A 55 -22.49 7.25 9.52
C PRO A 55 -22.31 8.68 8.98
N SER A 56 -21.07 9.07 8.70
CA SER A 56 -20.75 10.33 8.00
C SER A 56 -20.25 9.99 6.60
N ILE A 57 -20.85 10.58 5.57
CA ILE A 57 -20.39 10.49 4.18
C ILE A 57 -19.52 11.72 3.91
N PRO A 58 -18.19 11.60 3.69
CA PRO A 58 -17.37 12.76 3.39
C PRO A 58 -17.75 13.32 2.01
N THR A 59 -17.92 14.64 1.90
CA THR A 59 -18.36 15.33 0.68
C THR A 59 -17.37 16.33 0.11
N ASP A 60 -16.34 16.66 0.88
CA ASP A 60 -15.27 17.60 0.50
C ASP A 60 -13.97 17.22 1.23
N PHE A 61 -12.83 17.60 0.66
CA PHE A 61 -11.51 17.17 1.14
C PHE A 61 -10.46 18.30 1.10
N GLY A 62 -9.51 18.24 2.04
CA GLY A 62 -8.40 19.18 2.10
C GLY A 62 -7.36 18.93 1.00
N GLY A 63 -6.81 20.00 0.42
CA GLY A 63 -5.72 19.90 -0.57
C GLY A 63 -4.34 19.56 0.01
N GLU A 64 -4.20 19.56 1.34
CA GLU A 64 -2.97 19.14 2.03
C GLU A 64 -3.14 17.75 2.64
N ALA A 65 -2.18 16.87 2.41
CA ALA A 65 -2.15 15.55 3.01
C ALA A 65 -1.84 15.61 4.51
N VAL A 66 -2.49 14.75 5.29
CA VAL A 66 -2.18 14.49 6.71
C VAL A 66 -0.96 13.57 6.82
N TRP A 67 -0.83 12.63 5.88
CA TRP A 67 0.26 11.68 5.80
C TRP A 67 0.67 11.46 4.33
N PRO A 68 1.97 11.34 3.98
CA PRO A 68 3.13 11.37 4.86
C PRO A 68 3.37 12.74 5.49
N LEU A 69 4.11 12.76 6.60
CA LEU A 69 4.34 13.95 7.40
C LEU A 69 5.29 14.90 6.66
N ARG A 70 5.00 16.20 6.60
CA ARG A 70 5.91 17.15 5.92
C ARG A 70 6.99 17.66 6.88
N VAL A 71 8.24 17.66 6.44
CA VAL A 71 9.38 18.12 7.25
C VAL A 71 9.76 19.54 6.82
N LYS A 72 9.55 20.51 7.71
CA LYS A 72 9.70 21.95 7.38
C LYS A 72 11.08 22.31 6.85
N GLU A 73 12.11 21.80 7.52
CA GLU A 73 13.50 22.07 7.18
C GLU A 73 13.95 21.37 5.90
N ASN A 74 13.30 20.27 5.53
CA ASN A 74 13.47 19.61 4.24
C ASN A 74 12.55 20.21 3.18
N GLN A 75 12.43 21.54 3.12
CA GLN A 75 11.60 22.28 2.16
C GLN A 75 10.12 21.85 2.11
N ASN A 76 9.57 21.38 3.23
CA ASN A 76 8.24 20.75 3.35
C ASN A 76 8.06 19.43 2.54
N HIS A 77 9.14 18.75 2.14
CA HIS A 77 9.05 17.42 1.54
C HIS A 77 8.40 16.40 2.50
N PRO A 78 7.67 15.42 1.96
CA PRO A 78 7.08 14.34 2.74
C PRO A 78 8.16 13.45 3.36
N TRP A 79 7.83 12.88 4.51
CA TRP A 79 8.58 11.82 5.16
C TRP A 79 7.63 10.75 5.72
N PRO A 80 7.85 9.46 5.43
CA PRO A 80 8.90 8.93 4.56
C PRO A 80 8.81 9.39 3.10
N THR A 81 9.93 9.41 2.40
CA THR A 81 10.04 10.03 1.06
C THR A 81 9.42 9.15 -0.02
N ASN A 82 9.60 7.83 0.10
CA ASN A 82 9.13 6.82 -0.86
C ASN A 82 7.94 6.04 -0.28
N ALA A 83 7.08 6.75 0.45
CA ALA A 83 5.91 6.20 1.11
C ALA A 83 4.83 5.79 0.11
N MET A 84 4.31 4.57 0.28
CA MET A 84 3.18 4.03 -0.47
C MET A 84 2.15 3.41 0.49
N ILE A 85 0.86 3.65 0.25
CA ILE A 85 -0.26 3.18 1.06
C ILE A 85 -0.75 1.84 0.49
N GLU A 86 -0.76 0.81 1.33
CA GLU A 86 -1.29 -0.52 0.99
C GLU A 86 -2.79 -0.60 1.27
N THR A 87 -3.22 -0.10 2.43
CA THR A 87 -4.63 -0.13 2.83
C THR A 87 -4.95 0.95 3.87
N VAL A 88 -6.22 1.32 3.98
CA VAL A 88 -6.72 2.29 4.94
C VAL A 88 -8.10 1.88 5.44
N HIS A 89 -8.29 1.92 6.77
CA HIS A 89 -9.56 1.63 7.41
C HIS A 89 -9.78 2.57 8.60
N GLY A 90 -10.97 3.19 8.66
CA GLY A 90 -11.26 4.21 9.67
C GLY A 90 -10.21 5.34 9.68
N SER A 91 -9.49 5.49 10.80
CA SER A 91 -8.39 6.45 10.95
C SER A 91 -6.99 5.81 10.94
N PHE A 92 -6.88 4.54 10.56
CA PHE A 92 -5.61 3.83 10.46
C PHE A 92 -5.25 3.57 9.01
N LEU A 93 -3.96 3.67 8.69
CA LEU A 93 -3.43 3.16 7.42
C LEU A 93 -2.24 2.23 7.65
N ILE A 94 -2.06 1.31 6.72
CA ILE A 94 -0.88 0.47 6.59
C ILE A 94 -0.20 0.88 5.29
N ALA A 95 1.10 1.09 5.37
CA ALA A 95 1.93 1.60 4.30
C ALA A 95 3.29 0.91 4.30
N TYR A 96 4.16 1.32 3.39
CA TYR A 96 5.57 0.95 3.39
C TYR A 96 6.42 2.10 2.84
N ASP A 97 7.68 2.14 3.25
CA ASP A 97 8.70 3.04 2.73
C ASP A 97 9.59 2.23 1.78
N VAL A 98 9.47 2.51 0.48
CA VAL A 98 10.10 1.72 -0.59
C VAL A 98 11.60 1.94 -0.65
N ASN A 99 12.37 0.85 -0.67
CA ASN A 99 13.84 0.87 -0.65
C ASN A 99 14.37 1.77 0.50
N SER A 100 13.92 1.49 1.72
CA SER A 100 14.27 2.19 2.95
C SER A 100 15.56 1.64 3.55
N ASP A 101 16.69 2.25 3.23
CA ASP A 101 17.99 1.91 3.81
C ASP A 101 18.20 2.60 5.17
N ASP A 102 18.44 1.79 6.21
CA ASP A 102 18.91 2.24 7.53
C ASP A 102 20.25 1.55 7.85
N GLU A 103 21.33 2.17 7.39
CA GLU A 103 22.71 1.74 7.65
C GLU A 103 23.02 1.61 9.15
N THR A 104 22.31 2.33 10.03
CA THR A 104 22.57 2.30 11.48
C THR A 104 21.92 1.10 12.16
N ALA A 105 20.78 0.65 11.65
CA ALA A 105 20.08 -0.56 12.08
C ALA A 105 20.53 -1.82 11.30
N GLY A 106 21.27 -1.67 10.20
CA GLY A 106 21.61 -2.76 9.29
C GLY A 106 20.40 -3.30 8.53
N LEU A 107 19.45 -2.42 8.20
CA LEU A 107 18.19 -2.75 7.51
C LEU A 107 18.17 -2.13 6.11
N SER A 108 17.56 -2.85 5.16
CA SER A 108 17.29 -2.37 3.80
C SER A 108 15.93 -2.89 3.30
N GLY A 109 15.56 -2.51 2.08
CA GLY A 109 14.34 -2.99 1.41
C GLY A 109 13.07 -2.28 1.86
N ASP A 110 11.92 -2.95 1.73
CA ASP A 110 10.61 -2.31 1.88
C ASP A 110 10.13 -2.41 3.33
N ARG A 111 10.41 -1.36 4.12
CA ARG A 111 10.03 -1.25 5.53
C ARG A 111 8.51 -1.06 5.67
N PRO A 112 7.79 -1.97 6.34
CA PRO A 112 6.36 -1.81 6.60
C PRO A 112 6.09 -0.78 7.69
N ILE A 113 4.94 -0.11 7.57
CA ILE A 113 4.56 1.06 8.36
C ILE A 113 3.10 0.95 8.83
N LEU A 114 2.86 1.36 10.07
CA LEU A 114 1.55 1.53 10.68
C LEU A 114 1.36 2.98 11.14
N VAL A 115 0.20 3.58 10.84
CA VAL A 115 -0.11 4.98 11.19
C VAL A 115 -1.50 5.08 11.79
N ASP A 116 -1.61 5.81 12.90
CA ASP A 116 -2.89 6.39 13.37
C ASP A 116 -2.93 7.84 12.91
N LEU A 117 -3.78 8.15 11.93
CA LEU A 117 -3.90 9.48 11.32
C LEU A 117 -4.40 10.56 12.31
N LYS A 118 -4.83 10.19 13.52
CA LYS A 118 -5.14 11.14 14.60
C LYS A 118 -3.89 11.71 15.25
N GLY A 119 -2.73 11.07 15.11
CA GLY A 119 -1.48 11.43 15.77
C GLY A 119 -0.32 11.66 14.80
N PRO A 120 0.66 12.50 15.16
CA PRO A 120 1.80 12.85 14.30
C PRO A 120 2.90 11.77 14.26
N THR A 121 2.57 10.51 14.58
CA THR A 121 3.57 9.45 14.79
C THR A 121 3.35 8.31 13.82
N THR A 122 4.25 8.21 12.84
CA THR A 122 4.44 7.03 11.99
C THR A 122 5.20 5.96 12.78
N TYR A 123 4.74 4.70 12.73
CA TYR A 123 5.41 3.56 13.38
C TYR A 123 5.96 2.61 12.32
N GLY A 124 7.20 2.19 12.50
CA GLY A 124 7.87 1.21 11.65
C GLY A 124 7.74 -0.18 12.25
N ILE A 125 7.54 -1.18 11.40
CA ILE A 125 7.55 -2.58 11.78
C ILE A 125 8.92 -3.12 11.35
N VAL A 126 9.75 -3.50 12.32
CA VAL A 126 11.15 -3.88 12.06
C VAL A 126 11.46 -5.27 12.63
N PRO A 127 12.34 -6.06 11.99
CA PRO A 127 12.82 -7.34 12.49
C PRO A 127 13.36 -7.26 13.93
N GLU A 128 13.03 -8.28 14.72
CA GLU A 128 13.57 -8.49 16.07
C GLU A 128 13.70 -9.99 16.36
N ASP A 129 14.64 -10.36 17.23
CA ASP A 129 14.67 -11.70 17.84
C ASP A 129 13.61 -11.79 18.97
N SER A 130 12.35 -11.85 18.55
CA SER A 130 11.16 -11.92 19.42
C SER A 130 10.27 -13.11 19.04
N GLU A 131 9.30 -13.45 19.89
CA GLU A 131 8.32 -14.53 19.62
C GLU A 131 7.66 -14.40 18.23
N HIS A 132 7.37 -13.16 17.82
CA HIS A 132 6.74 -12.86 16.54
C HIS A 132 7.75 -12.52 15.41
N GLY A 133 9.04 -12.39 15.73
CA GLY A 133 10.12 -12.05 14.78
C GLY A 133 10.23 -10.57 14.40
N TYR A 134 9.41 -9.70 15.00
CA TYR A 134 9.31 -8.27 14.70
C TYR A 134 8.95 -7.47 15.96
N ARG A 135 9.23 -6.16 15.93
CA ARG A 135 8.72 -5.15 16.86
C ARG A 135 8.10 -3.97 16.10
N ILE A 136 7.34 -3.15 16.82
CA ILE A 136 6.76 -1.91 16.32
C ILE A 136 7.37 -0.75 17.10
N GLU A 137 8.00 0.19 16.41
CA GLU A 137 8.69 1.33 17.03
C GLU A 137 8.33 2.67 16.37
N PRO A 138 8.27 3.79 17.12
CA PRO A 138 8.06 5.11 16.53
C PRO A 138 9.22 5.45 15.60
N MET A 139 8.93 5.81 14.34
CA MET A 139 9.97 6.22 13.42
C MET A 139 10.42 7.65 13.73
N THR A 140 11.73 7.89 13.72
CA THR A 140 12.30 9.23 13.89
C THR A 140 12.68 9.84 12.55
N VAL A 141 12.17 11.05 12.26
CA VAL A 141 12.63 11.86 11.13
C VAL A 141 14.13 12.14 11.29
N PRO A 142 14.97 11.94 10.25
CA PRO A 142 16.39 12.24 10.33
C PRO A 142 16.67 13.69 10.77
N PRO A 143 17.68 13.93 11.61
CA PRO A 143 17.98 15.26 12.11
C PRO A 143 18.47 16.19 11.01
N VAL A 144 18.16 17.47 11.15
CA VAL A 144 18.52 18.49 10.16
C VAL A 144 19.82 19.16 10.60
N GLY A 145 20.81 19.15 9.70
CA GLY A 145 22.12 19.70 9.96
C GLY A 145 23.03 18.73 10.74
N GLY A 146 24.33 18.92 10.57
CA GLY A 146 25.35 17.94 10.93
C GLY A 146 26.34 17.74 9.78
N VAL A 147 27.41 16.98 10.03
CA VAL A 147 28.20 16.42 8.91
C VAL A 147 27.29 15.41 8.21
N PRO A 148 27.12 15.46 6.88
CA PRO A 148 26.46 14.36 6.18
C PRO A 148 27.11 13.05 6.60
N ALA A 149 26.31 12.02 6.91
CA ALA A 149 26.81 10.67 6.71
C ALA A 149 27.40 10.64 5.30
N GLY A 150 28.66 10.20 5.16
CA GLY A 150 29.36 10.26 3.88
C GLY A 150 28.54 9.56 2.79
N ASN A 151 28.78 9.90 1.52
CA ASN A 151 28.21 9.16 0.37
C ASN A 151 28.08 7.68 0.71
N PRO A 152 26.90 7.05 0.52
CA PRO A 152 26.57 5.73 1.03
C PRO A 152 27.77 4.80 0.86
N ILE A 153 28.40 4.48 1.99
CA ILE A 153 29.63 3.72 1.98
C ILE A 153 29.18 2.31 1.72
N ALA A 154 29.31 1.86 0.46
CA ALA A 154 28.97 0.52 0.02
C ALA A 154 29.35 -0.49 1.12
N PRO A 155 28.40 -1.32 1.59
CA PRO A 155 28.52 -2.05 2.85
C PRO A 155 29.88 -2.73 2.95
N SER A 156 30.54 -2.54 4.10
CA SER A 156 31.90 -3.04 4.29
C SER A 156 31.91 -4.57 4.09
N PRO A 157 32.93 -5.14 3.41
CA PRO A 157 32.97 -6.59 3.23
C PRO A 157 32.85 -7.34 4.56
N GLY A 158 31.86 -8.24 4.65
CA GLY A 158 31.42 -8.91 5.86
C GLY A 158 30.23 -8.26 6.59
N THR A 159 29.62 -7.20 6.07
CA THR A 159 28.41 -6.60 6.66
C THR A 159 27.20 -7.50 6.40
N LEU A 160 26.53 -7.90 7.48
CA LEU A 160 25.23 -8.54 7.45
C LEU A 160 24.14 -7.46 7.42
N VAL A 161 23.24 -7.52 6.44
CA VAL A 161 22.08 -6.64 6.29
C VAL A 161 20.81 -7.50 6.36
N THR A 162 19.79 -7.05 7.08
CA THR A 162 18.46 -7.67 7.02
C THR A 162 17.61 -6.94 5.99
N GLU A 163 17.44 -7.58 4.82
CA GLU A 163 16.50 -7.14 3.78
C GLU A 163 15.07 -7.35 4.26
N GLN A 164 14.24 -6.31 4.21
CA GLN A 164 12.82 -6.36 4.54
C GLN A 164 11.96 -6.39 3.27
N PHE A 165 10.83 -7.08 3.36
CA PHE A 165 9.88 -7.22 2.25
C PHE A 165 8.46 -6.97 2.77
N THR A 166 7.72 -6.07 2.13
CA THR A 166 6.31 -5.80 2.47
C THR A 166 5.40 -6.29 1.36
N CYS A 167 4.55 -7.29 1.64
CA CYS A 167 3.81 -7.99 0.60
C CYS A 167 2.42 -7.36 0.36
N THR A 168 1.51 -7.52 1.32
CA THR A 168 0.15 -6.97 1.26
C THR A 168 -0.49 -6.92 2.65
N ALA A 169 -1.51 -6.08 2.85
CA ALA A 169 -2.14 -5.86 4.14
C ALA A 169 -3.65 -5.56 4.07
N THR A 170 -4.36 -5.86 5.15
CA THR A 170 -5.76 -5.49 5.38
C THR A 170 -5.97 -5.08 6.85
N CYS A 171 -7.06 -4.39 7.16
CA CYS A 171 -7.37 -3.97 8.53
C CYS A 171 -8.87 -3.89 8.80
N ASP A 172 -9.23 -4.14 10.07
CA ASP A 172 -10.55 -3.94 10.65
C ASP A 172 -10.50 -2.86 11.75
N ASP A 173 -11.58 -2.67 12.52
CA ASP A 173 -11.64 -1.65 13.57
C ASP A 173 -10.72 -1.91 14.78
N GLU A 174 -10.29 -3.16 15.00
CA GLU A 174 -9.46 -3.58 16.15
C GLU A 174 -8.04 -4.00 15.74
N PHE A 175 -7.87 -4.61 14.57
CA PHE A 175 -6.64 -5.23 14.12
C PHE A 175 -6.19 -4.84 12.69
N ALA A 176 -4.88 -4.73 12.53
CA ALA A 176 -4.19 -4.76 11.24
C ALA A 176 -3.59 -6.15 11.00
N TYR A 177 -3.64 -6.61 9.74
CA TYR A 177 -3.06 -7.86 9.28
C TYR A 177 -2.11 -7.56 8.12
N LEU A 178 -0.85 -7.97 8.25
CA LEU A 178 0.21 -7.62 7.30
C LEU A 178 1.08 -8.84 7.00
N ILE A 179 1.30 -9.11 5.72
CA ILE A 179 2.29 -10.08 5.26
C ILE A 179 3.62 -9.36 5.05
N THR A 180 4.63 -9.74 5.83
CA THR A 180 5.99 -9.19 5.77
C THR A 180 7.03 -10.30 5.76
N GLY A 181 8.14 -10.06 5.08
CA GLY A 181 9.28 -10.96 5.02
C GLY A 181 10.57 -10.30 5.47
N ARG A 182 11.53 -11.14 5.88
CA ARG A 182 12.92 -10.75 6.10
C ARG A 182 13.87 -11.79 5.53
N GLU A 183 15.00 -11.37 4.99
CA GLU A 183 16.13 -12.24 4.66
C GLU A 183 17.43 -11.59 5.12
N ASP A 184 18.26 -12.36 5.83
CA ASP A 184 19.58 -11.89 6.22
C ASP A 184 20.55 -12.14 5.04
N VAL A 185 21.25 -11.08 4.62
CA VAL A 185 22.08 -11.02 3.41
C VAL A 185 23.49 -10.60 3.80
N LEU A 186 24.48 -11.37 3.35
CA LEU A 186 25.90 -11.12 3.61
C LEU A 186 26.62 -10.81 2.28
N ASP A 187 27.30 -9.67 2.19
CA ASP A 187 27.99 -9.24 0.96
C ASP A 187 27.09 -9.29 -0.30
N GLU A 188 25.86 -8.78 -0.19
CA GLU A 188 24.81 -8.80 -1.24
C GLU A 188 24.37 -10.21 -1.69
N ARG A 189 24.79 -11.27 -0.98
CA ARG A 189 24.44 -12.67 -1.32
C ARG A 189 23.31 -13.16 -0.41
N PRO A 190 22.16 -13.58 -0.95
CA PRO A 190 21.10 -14.18 -0.16
C PRO A 190 21.58 -15.51 0.44
N GLU A 191 21.39 -15.69 1.74
CA GLU A 191 21.63 -17.00 2.38
C GLU A 191 20.53 -18.02 2.04
N ASN A 192 19.47 -17.62 1.34
CA ASN A 192 18.24 -18.38 1.10
C ASN A 192 17.58 -18.82 2.42
N ARG A 193 17.71 -17.95 3.44
CA ARG A 193 17.13 -18.11 4.78
C ARG A 193 15.96 -17.17 5.01
N GLY A 194 15.42 -16.60 3.93
CA GLY A 194 14.28 -15.71 3.98
C GLY A 194 13.06 -16.36 4.63
N ARG A 195 12.38 -15.58 5.47
CA ARG A 195 11.18 -15.96 6.20
C ARG A 195 10.06 -14.98 5.87
N VAL A 196 8.87 -15.49 5.55
CA VAL A 196 7.65 -14.70 5.33
C VAL A 196 6.64 -15.06 6.40
N SER A 197 6.11 -14.04 7.08
CA SER A 197 5.17 -14.17 8.19
C SER A 197 3.97 -13.24 8.01
N LEU A 198 2.79 -13.72 8.38
CA LEU A 198 1.62 -12.88 8.60
C LEU A 198 1.63 -12.39 10.05
N LEU A 199 1.50 -11.09 10.27
CA LEU A 199 1.39 -10.47 11.59
C LEU A 199 -0.06 -10.02 11.84
N LYS A 200 -0.56 -10.24 13.06
CA LYS A 200 -1.78 -9.62 13.57
C LYS A 200 -1.41 -8.58 14.62
N ILE A 201 -1.80 -7.33 14.38
CA ILE A 201 -1.40 -6.16 15.18
C ILE A 201 -2.66 -5.50 15.74
N ARG A 202 -2.77 -5.38 17.07
CA ARG A 202 -3.86 -4.64 17.70
C ARG A 202 -3.63 -3.14 17.55
N LEU A 203 -4.59 -2.43 16.95
CA LEU A 203 -4.49 -1.03 16.60
C LEU A 203 -4.49 -0.11 17.84
N ALA A 204 -5.27 -0.46 18.86
CA ALA A 204 -5.46 0.36 20.07
C ALA A 204 -4.15 0.68 20.83
N ASP A 205 -3.21 -0.26 20.89
CA ASP A 205 -1.92 -0.11 21.57
C ASP A 205 -0.70 -0.47 20.71
N ARG A 206 -0.91 -0.74 19.41
CA ARG A 206 0.13 -1.04 18.40
C ARG A 206 1.03 -2.22 18.82
N ARG A 207 0.42 -3.30 19.32
CA ARG A 207 1.13 -4.53 19.70
C ARG A 207 0.85 -5.64 18.69
N ILE A 208 1.90 -6.35 18.28
CA ILE A 208 1.74 -7.65 17.64
C ILE A 208 1.16 -8.60 18.70
N VAL A 209 0.06 -9.28 18.36
CA VAL A 209 -0.68 -10.18 19.27
C VAL A 209 -0.73 -11.63 18.77
N ALA A 210 -0.45 -11.86 17.49
CA ALA A 210 -0.24 -13.17 16.90
C ALA A 210 0.62 -13.05 15.64
N SER A 211 1.26 -14.16 15.26
CA SER A 211 2.05 -14.27 14.02
C SER A 211 1.96 -15.69 13.46
N ALA A 212 1.74 -15.83 12.16
CA ALA A 212 1.77 -17.11 11.46
C ALA A 212 2.94 -17.17 10.46
N LEU A 213 3.68 -18.28 10.44
CA LEU A 213 4.73 -18.55 9.47
C LEU A 213 4.11 -19.02 8.15
N LEU A 214 4.28 -18.25 7.07
CA LEU A 214 3.80 -18.64 5.74
C LEU A 214 4.87 -19.43 4.98
N GLY A 215 6.15 -19.10 5.18
CA GLY A 215 7.27 -19.85 4.63
C GLY A 215 8.62 -19.43 5.19
N GLU A 216 9.59 -20.33 5.06
CA GLU A 216 10.97 -20.20 5.51
C GLU A 216 11.92 -20.85 4.50
N ASN A 217 13.23 -20.60 4.63
CA ASN A 217 14.26 -21.05 3.69
C ASN A 217 14.01 -20.54 2.25
N LEU A 218 13.55 -19.29 2.13
CA LEU A 218 13.18 -18.64 0.88
C LEU A 218 14.33 -17.75 0.37
N ALA A 219 14.46 -17.68 -0.95
CA ALA A 219 15.34 -16.73 -1.63
C ALA A 219 14.52 -15.47 -1.96
N LEU A 220 14.32 -14.57 -0.98
CA LEU A 220 13.46 -13.40 -1.11
C LEU A 220 14.14 -12.31 -1.94
N LYS A 221 15.41 -11.99 -1.66
CA LYS A 221 16.14 -10.96 -2.42
C LYS A 221 16.29 -11.33 -3.90
N ALA A 222 16.47 -12.61 -4.20
CA ALA A 222 16.49 -13.13 -5.57
C ALA A 222 15.11 -13.08 -6.29
N ARG A 223 14.03 -12.73 -5.59
CA ARG A 223 12.64 -12.66 -6.07
C ARG A 223 11.98 -11.31 -5.77
N GLU A 224 12.79 -10.28 -5.58
CA GLU A 224 12.37 -8.92 -5.21
C GLU A 224 11.33 -8.32 -6.17
N SER A 225 11.35 -8.68 -7.46
CA SER A 225 10.36 -8.23 -8.43
C SER A 225 8.98 -8.91 -8.36
N THR A 226 8.78 -9.93 -7.51
CA THR A 226 7.58 -10.80 -7.57
C THR A 226 6.78 -10.94 -6.27
N TYR A 227 7.32 -10.61 -5.10
CA TYR A 227 6.62 -10.90 -3.82
C TYR A 227 5.32 -10.10 -3.61
N ARG A 228 5.20 -8.90 -4.22
CA ARG A 228 3.95 -8.11 -4.25
C ARG A 228 2.96 -8.61 -5.32
N ALA A 229 3.49 -8.92 -6.51
CA ALA A 229 2.67 -9.29 -7.67
C ALA A 229 1.95 -10.63 -7.45
N GLY A 230 0.61 -10.59 -7.45
CA GLY A 230 -0.23 -11.79 -7.27
C GLY A 230 -0.35 -12.27 -5.83
N SER A 231 -0.06 -11.41 -4.85
CA SER A 231 -0.39 -11.63 -3.44
C SER A 231 -1.62 -10.80 -3.03
N SER A 232 -2.40 -11.30 -2.07
CA SER A 232 -3.58 -10.61 -1.54
C SER A 232 -3.91 -11.06 -0.12
N ILE A 233 -4.52 -10.17 0.66
CA ILE A 233 -5.15 -10.51 1.94
C ILE A 233 -6.48 -9.78 2.07
N THR A 234 -7.54 -10.52 2.40
CA THR A 234 -8.86 -9.94 2.66
C THR A 234 -9.56 -10.66 3.81
N LEU A 235 -10.48 -9.97 4.48
CA LEU A 235 -11.32 -10.55 5.54
C LEU A 235 -12.59 -11.13 4.92
N THR A 236 -13.10 -12.22 5.50
CA THR A 236 -14.48 -12.64 5.24
C THR A 236 -15.47 -11.55 5.69
N SER A 237 -16.67 -11.50 5.10
CA SER A 237 -17.64 -10.42 5.40
C SER A 237 -18.16 -10.40 6.85
N ASP A 238 -17.93 -11.47 7.61
CA ASP A 238 -18.20 -11.57 9.05
C ASP A 238 -16.97 -11.30 9.95
N GLY A 239 -15.80 -11.07 9.35
CA GLY A 239 -14.52 -10.85 10.04
C GLY A 239 -13.95 -12.09 10.74
N ALA A 240 -14.51 -13.29 10.50
CA ALA A 240 -14.10 -14.50 11.20
C ALA A 240 -12.77 -15.09 10.69
N ASP A 241 -12.51 -14.99 9.38
CA ASP A 241 -11.35 -15.58 8.71
C ASP A 241 -10.63 -14.57 7.79
N LEU A 242 -9.35 -14.81 7.58
CA LEU A 242 -8.48 -14.13 6.62
C LEU A 242 -8.27 -15.05 5.41
N LEU A 243 -8.57 -14.53 4.23
CA LEU A 243 -8.29 -15.16 2.94
C LEU A 243 -6.95 -14.61 2.47
N VAL A 244 -5.96 -15.48 2.30
CA VAL A 244 -4.56 -15.11 2.04
C VAL A 244 -4.08 -15.80 0.78
N THR A 245 -3.57 -15.04 -0.18
CA THR A 245 -2.77 -15.54 -1.30
C THR A 245 -1.39 -14.91 -1.27
N THR A 246 -0.34 -15.70 -1.47
CA THR A 246 1.03 -15.20 -1.58
C THR A 246 1.71 -15.76 -2.82
N SER A 247 2.54 -14.95 -3.48
CA SER A 247 3.39 -15.39 -4.60
C SER A 247 4.70 -16.02 -4.13
N VAL A 248 5.26 -15.56 -2.99
CA VAL A 248 6.48 -16.09 -2.38
C VAL A 248 6.28 -16.25 -0.86
N PRO A 249 6.14 -17.49 -0.33
CA PRO A 249 5.97 -18.75 -1.08
C PRO A 249 4.64 -18.75 -1.84
N HIS A 250 4.53 -19.55 -2.89
CA HIS A 250 3.28 -19.67 -3.63
C HIS A 250 2.26 -20.47 -2.81
N ARG A 251 1.29 -19.79 -2.17
CA ARG A 251 0.28 -20.39 -1.29
C ARG A 251 -1.06 -19.68 -1.41
N ALA A 252 -2.15 -20.40 -1.11
CA ALA A 252 -3.48 -19.85 -0.92
C ALA A 252 -4.13 -20.54 0.29
N LEU A 253 -4.54 -19.74 1.28
CA LEU A 253 -4.91 -20.18 2.63
C LEU A 253 -6.18 -19.47 3.11
N ARG A 254 -6.92 -20.13 4.02
CA ARG A 254 -7.85 -19.49 4.95
C ARG A 254 -7.30 -19.65 6.35
N LEU A 255 -7.14 -18.55 7.07
CA LEU A 255 -6.64 -18.53 8.45
C LEU A 255 -7.70 -17.95 9.37
N SER A 256 -7.88 -18.45 10.58
CA SER A 256 -8.81 -17.82 11.52
C SER A 256 -8.29 -16.43 11.91
N ALA A 257 -9.12 -15.39 11.75
CA ALA A 257 -8.75 -14.04 12.16
C ALA A 257 -8.48 -13.95 13.67
N LYS A 258 -9.04 -14.89 14.46
CA LYS A 258 -8.86 -14.96 15.92
C LYS A 258 -7.39 -15.16 16.34
N ASP A 259 -6.76 -16.22 15.85
CA ASP A 259 -5.45 -16.74 16.30
C ASP A 259 -4.47 -17.09 15.16
N LEU A 260 -4.84 -16.82 13.91
CA LEU A 260 -4.09 -17.15 12.68
C LEU A 260 -3.90 -18.66 12.43
N SER A 261 -4.67 -19.53 13.08
CA SER A 261 -4.66 -20.98 12.78
C SER A 261 -5.14 -21.28 11.36
N VAL A 262 -4.51 -22.24 10.69
CA VAL A 262 -4.88 -22.66 9.32
C VAL A 262 -6.22 -23.41 9.35
N GLN A 263 -7.22 -22.86 8.67
CA GLN A 263 -8.57 -23.43 8.48
C GLN A 263 -8.77 -24.03 7.09
N PHE A 264 -7.92 -23.68 6.11
CA PHE A 264 -7.82 -24.28 4.78
C PHE A 264 -6.43 -23.98 4.20
N ASP A 265 -5.84 -24.96 3.51
CA ASP A 265 -4.63 -24.78 2.69
C ASP A 265 -4.88 -25.46 1.33
N LEU A 266 -4.82 -24.70 0.24
CA LEU A 266 -5.05 -25.21 -1.11
C LEU A 266 -4.10 -26.36 -1.47
N ALA A 267 -2.86 -26.32 -0.97
CA ALA A 267 -1.86 -27.37 -1.22
C ALA A 267 -2.22 -28.72 -0.58
N SER A 268 -3.20 -28.75 0.34
CA SER A 268 -3.76 -30.00 0.88
C SER A 268 -4.81 -30.65 -0.03
N VAL A 269 -5.35 -29.90 -0.99
CA VAL A 269 -6.43 -30.34 -1.90
C VAL A 269 -5.91 -30.59 -3.33
N THR A 270 -4.98 -29.77 -3.81
CA THR A 270 -4.43 -29.88 -5.17
C THR A 270 -2.95 -29.50 -5.24
N SER A 271 -2.23 -30.10 -6.18
CA SER A 271 -0.87 -29.72 -6.58
C SER A 271 -0.83 -28.96 -7.91
N GLN A 272 -1.98 -28.53 -8.41
CA GLN A 272 -2.10 -27.76 -9.65
C GLN A 272 -1.61 -26.32 -9.41
N ASN A 273 -0.94 -25.73 -10.41
CA ASN A 273 -0.55 -24.31 -10.36
C ASN A 273 -1.80 -23.43 -10.32
N PHE A 274 -1.69 -22.26 -9.69
CA PHE A 274 -2.79 -21.30 -9.61
C PHE A 274 -2.30 -19.85 -9.77
N CYS A 275 -3.24 -18.93 -9.94
CA CYS A 275 -2.99 -17.49 -9.79
C CYS A 275 -4.05 -16.86 -8.87
N ALA A 276 -3.69 -15.76 -8.19
CA ALA A 276 -4.66 -14.97 -7.45
C ALA A 276 -5.68 -14.35 -8.41
N VAL A 277 -6.96 -14.36 -8.03
CA VAL A 277 -8.00 -13.58 -8.70
C VAL A 277 -8.18 -12.25 -7.96
N SER A 278 -8.46 -11.17 -8.68
CA SER A 278 -8.71 -9.85 -8.06
C SER A 278 -9.85 -9.93 -7.04
N GLY A 279 -9.81 -9.08 -6.02
CA GLY A 279 -10.71 -9.14 -4.85
C GLY A 279 -10.21 -10.08 -3.74
N GLY A 280 -9.31 -11.03 -4.04
CA GLY A 280 -8.62 -11.84 -3.03
C GLY A 280 -9.44 -12.97 -2.39
N GLU A 281 -10.72 -13.10 -2.75
CA GLU A 281 -11.61 -14.16 -2.23
C GLU A 281 -11.32 -15.56 -2.81
N ALA A 282 -10.62 -15.63 -3.94
CA ALA A 282 -10.45 -16.86 -4.71
C ALA A 282 -9.13 -16.90 -5.50
N VAL A 283 -8.77 -18.10 -5.96
CA VAL A 283 -7.70 -18.34 -6.93
C VAL A 283 -8.23 -19.07 -8.16
N ALA A 284 -7.55 -18.92 -9.29
CA ALA A 284 -7.83 -19.69 -10.51
C ALA A 284 -6.79 -20.79 -10.70
N LEU A 285 -7.23 -22.03 -10.87
CA LEU A 285 -6.37 -23.18 -11.19
C LEU A 285 -6.02 -23.17 -12.67
N LEU A 286 -4.73 -23.33 -12.99
CA LEU A 286 -4.17 -23.20 -14.32
C LEU A 286 -3.98 -24.56 -15.00
N GLY A 287 -4.32 -24.66 -16.28
CA GLY A 287 -4.04 -25.85 -17.10
C GLY A 287 -2.56 -25.96 -17.49
N ASP A 288 -2.26 -26.90 -18.41
CA ASP A 288 -0.91 -27.09 -18.95
C ASP A 288 -0.39 -25.83 -19.68
N ASP A 289 -1.29 -25.08 -20.34
CA ASP A 289 -1.05 -23.69 -20.71
C ASP A 289 -1.45 -22.79 -19.53
N ALA A 290 -0.48 -22.10 -18.93
CA ALA A 290 -0.67 -21.21 -17.80
C ALA A 290 -1.59 -20.01 -18.07
N LYS A 291 -2.02 -19.79 -19.32
CA LYS A 291 -3.04 -18.79 -19.70
C LYS A 291 -4.46 -19.34 -19.64
N VAL A 292 -4.65 -20.65 -19.49
CA VAL A 292 -5.96 -21.30 -19.48
C VAL A 292 -6.36 -21.59 -18.04
N HIS A 293 -7.41 -20.93 -17.58
CA HIS A 293 -8.01 -21.23 -16.28
C HIS A 293 -8.96 -22.42 -16.43
N THR A 294 -8.91 -23.36 -15.49
CA THR A 294 -9.67 -24.63 -15.52
C THR A 294 -10.70 -24.75 -14.39
N ALA A 295 -10.47 -24.07 -13.28
CA ALA A 295 -11.41 -23.96 -12.17
C ALA A 295 -11.11 -22.71 -11.34
N ILE A 296 -12.09 -22.27 -10.55
CA ILE A 296 -11.93 -21.27 -9.50
C ILE A 296 -12.07 -21.97 -8.15
N VAL A 297 -11.17 -21.68 -7.20
CA VAL A 297 -11.29 -22.16 -5.81
C VAL A 297 -11.57 -20.99 -4.90
N THR A 298 -12.74 -20.99 -4.26
CA THR A 298 -13.13 -20.01 -3.25
C THR A 298 -12.42 -20.31 -1.93
N LEU A 299 -11.64 -19.35 -1.41
CA LEU A 299 -10.84 -19.58 -0.21
C LEU A 299 -11.72 -19.61 1.06
N ALA A 300 -12.88 -18.96 1.03
CA ALA A 300 -13.80 -18.87 2.17
C ALA A 300 -14.40 -20.22 2.59
N ASP A 301 -14.56 -21.17 1.65
CA ASP A 301 -15.19 -22.49 1.89
C ASP A 301 -14.38 -23.68 1.32
N GLY A 302 -13.38 -23.41 0.47
CA GLY A 302 -12.57 -24.43 -0.20
C GLY A 302 -13.25 -25.10 -1.39
N LEU A 303 -14.39 -24.58 -1.88
CA LEU A 303 -15.10 -25.17 -3.01
C LEU A 303 -14.40 -24.90 -4.34
N THR A 304 -14.38 -25.92 -5.21
CA THR A 304 -13.80 -25.85 -6.55
C THR A 304 -14.93 -25.79 -7.59
N HIS A 305 -14.91 -24.73 -8.40
CA HIS A 305 -15.89 -24.43 -9.44
C HIS A 305 -15.24 -24.59 -10.81
N PRO A 306 -15.49 -25.69 -11.55
CA PRO A 306 -14.93 -25.88 -12.89
C PRO A 306 -15.37 -24.76 -13.83
N ILE A 307 -14.44 -24.23 -14.62
CA ILE A 307 -14.74 -23.24 -15.66
C ILE A 307 -14.15 -23.69 -16.99
N GLU A 308 -14.87 -23.44 -18.08
CA GLU A 308 -14.44 -23.78 -19.43
C GLU A 308 -14.54 -22.53 -20.30
N ASN A 309 -13.48 -22.22 -21.04
CA ASN A 309 -13.42 -21.08 -21.97
C ASN A 309 -13.67 -19.70 -21.30
N LEU A 310 -13.24 -19.53 -20.05
CA LEU A 310 -13.37 -18.29 -19.29
C LEU A 310 -12.01 -17.85 -18.74
N SER A 311 -11.71 -16.56 -18.84
CA SER A 311 -10.61 -15.92 -18.11
C SER A 311 -11.19 -15.17 -16.91
N ALA A 312 -10.83 -15.61 -15.71
CA ALA A 312 -11.32 -15.01 -14.47
C ALA A 312 -10.59 -13.71 -14.14
N GLN A 313 -11.34 -12.67 -13.78
CA GLN A 313 -10.82 -11.33 -13.53
C GLN A 313 -10.95 -10.92 -12.06
N LEU A 314 -12.12 -11.13 -11.46
CA LEU A 314 -12.48 -10.68 -10.10
C LEU A 314 -13.41 -11.72 -9.46
N VAL A 315 -13.22 -12.02 -8.17
CA VAL A 315 -14.26 -12.63 -7.32
C VAL A 315 -14.56 -11.66 -6.17
N HIS A 316 -15.85 -11.37 -5.99
CA HIS A 316 -16.34 -10.48 -4.94
C HIS A 316 -17.69 -10.96 -4.42
N GLN A 317 -17.81 -11.11 -3.10
CA GLN A 317 -18.97 -11.61 -2.36
C GLN A 317 -19.69 -12.79 -3.05
N GLY A 318 -18.91 -13.80 -3.47
CA GLY A 318 -19.44 -15.03 -4.07
C GLY A 318 -19.85 -14.93 -5.55
N TYR A 319 -19.56 -13.83 -6.23
CA TYR A 319 -19.73 -13.69 -7.69
C TYR A 319 -18.38 -13.63 -8.38
N LEU A 320 -18.20 -14.50 -9.38
CA LEU A 320 -17.07 -14.49 -10.31
C LEU A 320 -17.40 -13.60 -11.51
N TYR A 321 -16.53 -12.64 -11.80
CA TYR A 321 -16.51 -11.89 -13.06
C TYR A 321 -15.41 -12.45 -13.97
N ALA A 322 -15.80 -12.77 -15.21
CA ALA A 322 -14.93 -13.41 -16.18
C ALA A 322 -15.22 -12.93 -17.61
N THR A 323 -14.22 -13.07 -18.47
CA THR A 323 -14.34 -12.81 -19.92
C THR A 323 -14.35 -14.13 -20.69
N ASP A 324 -15.20 -14.26 -21.71
CA ASP A 324 -15.23 -15.41 -22.61
C ASP A 324 -13.96 -15.47 -23.47
N SER A 325 -13.13 -16.48 -23.24
CA SER A 325 -11.81 -16.59 -23.87
C SER A 325 -11.84 -17.11 -25.31
N ARG A 326 -13.03 -17.39 -25.87
CA ARG A 326 -13.20 -17.81 -27.29
C ARG A 326 -13.20 -16.61 -28.23
N THR A 327 -13.72 -15.48 -27.76
CA THR A 327 -13.81 -14.25 -28.55
C THR A 327 -12.46 -13.55 -28.54
N LYS A 328 -12.00 -13.13 -29.73
CA LYS A 328 -10.67 -12.51 -29.93
C LYS A 328 -10.74 -11.05 -30.42
N GLU A 329 -11.93 -10.47 -30.41
CA GLU A 329 -12.19 -9.09 -30.84
C GLU A 329 -13.09 -8.39 -29.80
N PRO A 330 -12.85 -7.11 -29.48
CA PRO A 330 -13.66 -6.37 -28.53
C PRO A 330 -15.03 -5.94 -29.11
N PRO A 331 -16.06 -5.68 -28.27
CA PRO A 331 -16.07 -5.89 -26.82
C PRO A 331 -16.12 -7.38 -26.48
N TYR A 332 -15.17 -7.84 -25.66
CA TYR A 332 -15.14 -9.23 -25.24
C TYR A 332 -16.39 -9.53 -24.38
N PRO A 333 -17.11 -10.64 -24.59
CA PRO A 333 -18.25 -11.00 -23.76
C PRO A 333 -17.82 -11.20 -22.31
N GLU A 334 -18.37 -10.39 -21.41
CA GLU A 334 -18.14 -10.48 -19.97
C GLU A 334 -19.36 -11.09 -19.29
N VAL A 335 -19.11 -11.92 -18.27
CA VAL A 335 -20.14 -12.63 -17.51
C VAL A 335 -19.92 -12.48 -16.02
N SER A 336 -21.02 -12.45 -15.26
CA SER A 336 -21.01 -12.75 -13.83
C SER A 336 -21.56 -14.17 -13.60
N ILE A 337 -20.91 -14.94 -12.73
CA ILE A 337 -21.35 -16.27 -12.32
C ILE A 337 -21.52 -16.28 -10.81
N ASN A 338 -22.72 -16.60 -10.32
CA ASN A 338 -22.93 -16.85 -8.90
C ASN A 338 -22.29 -18.20 -8.54
N LEU A 339 -21.28 -18.20 -7.67
CA LEU A 339 -20.50 -19.40 -7.34
C LEU A 339 -21.29 -20.40 -6.47
N THR A 340 -22.33 -19.94 -5.75
CA THR A 340 -23.20 -20.81 -4.95
C THR A 340 -24.20 -21.58 -5.81
N THR A 341 -24.76 -20.95 -6.85
CA THR A 341 -25.82 -21.55 -7.70
C THR A 341 -25.33 -22.06 -9.05
N GLY A 342 -24.16 -21.62 -9.51
CA GLY A 342 -23.68 -21.82 -10.88
C GLY A 342 -24.42 -20.98 -11.93
N GLU A 343 -25.29 -20.05 -11.52
CA GLU A 343 -26.07 -19.22 -12.44
C GLU A 343 -25.16 -18.22 -13.17
N ARG A 344 -25.12 -18.35 -14.51
CA ARG A 344 -24.38 -17.46 -15.42
C ARG A 344 -25.28 -16.35 -15.93
N THR A 345 -24.82 -15.12 -15.76
CA THR A 345 -25.47 -13.88 -16.22
C THR A 345 -24.52 -13.17 -17.20
N GLU A 346 -24.98 -12.94 -18.43
CA GLU A 346 -24.25 -12.11 -19.40
C GLU A 346 -24.33 -10.63 -19.00
N LEU A 347 -23.21 -9.91 -19.02
CA LEU A 347 -23.21 -8.48 -18.72
C LEU A 347 -23.69 -7.69 -19.96
N THR A 348 -24.65 -6.81 -19.75
CA THR A 348 -25.23 -5.97 -20.82
C THR A 348 -24.62 -4.58 -20.81
N ASP A 349 -24.84 -3.85 -21.90
CA ASP A 349 -24.48 -2.42 -22.03
C ASP A 349 -22.97 -2.16 -21.82
N LEU A 350 -22.15 -3.14 -22.22
CA LEU A 350 -20.69 -3.01 -22.26
C LEU A 350 -20.33 -1.97 -23.34
N PRO A 351 -19.65 -0.86 -22.98
CA PRO A 351 -19.28 0.15 -23.95
C PRO A 351 -18.18 -0.37 -24.88
N VAL A 352 -18.14 0.16 -26.11
CA VAL A 352 -17.05 -0.08 -27.06
C VAL A 352 -16.01 1.01 -26.87
N ASP A 353 -14.82 0.63 -26.42
CA ASP A 353 -13.70 1.55 -26.21
C ASP A 353 -13.02 1.94 -27.54
N LYS A 354 -12.28 3.05 -27.56
CA LYS A 354 -11.67 3.60 -28.79
C LYS A 354 -10.44 2.79 -29.24
N GLU A 355 -9.84 2.07 -28.31
CA GLU A 355 -8.71 1.16 -28.48
C GLU A 355 -9.04 -0.16 -27.79
N ASP A 356 -8.45 -1.28 -28.24
CA ASP A 356 -8.63 -2.57 -27.56
C ASP A 356 -7.96 -2.53 -26.17
N LYS A 357 -8.78 -2.44 -25.13
CA LYS A 357 -8.37 -2.30 -23.73
C LYS A 357 -9.04 -3.37 -22.89
N HIS A 358 -8.25 -4.13 -22.14
CA HIS A 358 -8.79 -5.00 -21.10
C HIS A 358 -9.33 -4.15 -19.94
N PRO A 359 -10.54 -4.44 -19.43
CA PRO A 359 -11.08 -3.70 -18.30
C PRO A 359 -10.29 -3.98 -17.02
N THR A 360 -10.04 -2.93 -16.24
CA THR A 360 -9.68 -3.09 -14.83
C THR A 360 -10.97 -3.21 -14.02
N LEU A 361 -11.08 -4.27 -13.22
CA LEU A 361 -12.19 -4.47 -12.30
C LEU A 361 -11.75 -4.22 -10.85
N THR A 362 -12.49 -3.38 -10.13
CA THR A 362 -12.38 -3.25 -8.67
C THR A 362 -13.76 -3.41 -8.04
N ALA A 363 -13.82 -3.78 -6.76
CA ALA A 363 -15.08 -3.99 -6.06
C ALA A 363 -15.01 -3.52 -4.61
N SER A 364 -16.14 -3.03 -4.10
CA SER A 364 -16.32 -2.61 -2.70
C SER A 364 -17.81 -2.53 -2.37
N ASN A 365 -18.17 -2.75 -1.10
CA ASN A 365 -19.54 -2.59 -0.58
C ASN A 365 -20.68 -3.27 -1.39
N GLY A 366 -20.39 -4.35 -2.13
CA GLY A 366 -21.38 -5.04 -2.98
C GLY A 366 -21.61 -4.40 -4.35
N TYR A 367 -20.67 -3.56 -4.80
CA TYR A 367 -20.63 -2.97 -6.13
C TYR A 367 -19.33 -3.34 -6.84
N VAL A 368 -19.39 -3.40 -8.17
CA VAL A 368 -18.24 -3.62 -9.04
C VAL A 368 -18.08 -2.44 -9.98
N ILE A 369 -16.86 -1.89 -10.04
CA ILE A 369 -16.43 -0.84 -10.97
C ILE A 369 -15.66 -1.51 -12.10
N ARG A 370 -16.14 -1.36 -13.33
CA ARG A 370 -15.43 -1.68 -14.57
C ARG A 370 -14.86 -0.39 -15.14
N ARG A 371 -13.54 -0.35 -15.36
CA ARG A 371 -12.83 0.81 -15.91
C ARG A 371 -12.13 0.48 -17.23
N THR A 372 -12.44 1.28 -18.25
CA THR A 372 -11.76 1.35 -19.56
C THR A 372 -11.62 2.83 -19.96
N ASP A 373 -11.98 3.25 -21.18
CA ASP A 373 -12.23 4.68 -21.48
C ASP A 373 -13.49 5.19 -20.75
N HIS A 374 -14.30 4.25 -20.29
CA HIS A 374 -15.55 4.43 -19.56
C HIS A 374 -15.39 4.02 -18.09
N ILE A 375 -16.17 4.64 -17.21
CA ILE A 375 -16.41 4.15 -15.85
C ILE A 375 -17.83 3.62 -15.78
N GLN A 376 -17.95 2.34 -15.42
CA GLN A 376 -19.22 1.63 -15.36
C GLN A 376 -19.35 0.94 -14.01
N VAL A 377 -20.48 1.14 -13.32
CA VAL A 377 -20.73 0.58 -11.98
C VAL A 377 -21.97 -0.30 -12.01
N ARG A 378 -21.85 -1.50 -11.46
CA ARG A 378 -22.94 -2.48 -11.30
C ARG A 378 -23.13 -2.84 -9.83
N LYS A 379 -24.35 -3.24 -9.43
CA LYS A 379 -24.51 -4.06 -8.21
C LYS A 379 -23.91 -5.44 -8.47
N ASN A 380 -23.37 -6.06 -7.43
CA ASN A 380 -22.75 -7.37 -7.57
C ASN A 380 -23.72 -8.40 -8.17
N GLY A 381 -23.25 -9.17 -9.16
CA GLY A 381 -24.07 -10.11 -9.92
C GLY A 381 -25.04 -9.50 -10.95
N SER A 382 -25.24 -8.18 -11.01
CA SER A 382 -26.17 -7.55 -11.95
C SER A 382 -25.69 -7.60 -13.40
N ALA A 383 -26.56 -7.97 -14.33
CA ALA A 383 -26.31 -7.88 -15.78
C ALA A 383 -26.14 -6.42 -16.23
N THR A 384 -27.13 -5.59 -15.88
CA THR A 384 -27.20 -4.18 -16.28
C THR A 384 -26.37 -3.30 -15.34
N PRO A 385 -25.76 -2.22 -15.87
CA PRO A 385 -25.11 -1.20 -15.06
C PRO A 385 -26.12 -0.26 -14.40
N LEU A 386 -25.78 0.21 -13.19
CA LEU A 386 -26.44 1.34 -12.54
C LEU A 386 -26.01 2.66 -13.19
N LEU A 387 -24.74 2.74 -13.55
CA LEU A 387 -24.09 3.94 -14.06
C LEU A 387 -23.13 3.56 -15.18
N THR A 388 -23.17 4.31 -16.27
CA THR A 388 -22.10 4.35 -17.28
C THR A 388 -21.75 5.81 -17.54
N ARG A 389 -20.45 6.13 -17.63
CA ARG A 389 -19.91 7.45 -17.98
C ARG A 389 -18.75 7.27 -18.95
N GLU A 390 -18.78 7.97 -20.08
CA GLU A 390 -17.66 8.10 -21.02
C GLU A 390 -16.81 9.31 -20.64
N SER A 391 -15.49 9.21 -20.74
CA SER A 391 -14.61 10.38 -20.65
C SER A 391 -14.71 11.27 -21.89
N THR A 392 -15.08 12.53 -21.70
CA THR A 392 -15.16 13.57 -22.75
C THR A 392 -14.02 14.58 -22.64
N GLU A 393 -13.92 15.52 -23.59
CA GLU A 393 -12.97 16.64 -23.50
C GLU A 393 -13.25 17.56 -22.29
N GLU A 394 -14.51 17.68 -21.87
CA GLU A 394 -14.94 18.50 -20.73
C GLU A 394 -14.90 17.73 -19.40
N GLU A 395 -15.11 16.41 -19.43
CA GLU A 395 -15.16 15.52 -18.28
C GLU A 395 -14.31 14.26 -18.53
N SER A 396 -13.00 14.34 -18.27
CA SER A 396 -12.12 13.17 -18.31
C SER A 396 -12.00 12.56 -16.91
N TYR A 397 -12.49 11.33 -16.74
CA TYR A 397 -12.53 10.64 -15.46
C TYR A 397 -11.19 9.97 -15.12
N GLN A 398 -10.62 10.29 -13.97
CA GLN A 398 -9.23 9.95 -13.60
C GLN A 398 -9.12 8.79 -12.61
N SER A 399 -10.12 8.58 -11.74
CA SER A 399 -10.21 7.41 -10.86
C SER A 399 -11.61 7.31 -10.23
N ALA A 400 -11.89 6.17 -9.59
CA ALA A 400 -13.15 5.90 -8.93
C ALA A 400 -12.96 5.04 -7.68
N ALA A 401 -13.64 5.41 -6.59
CA ALA A 401 -13.71 4.64 -5.36
C ALA A 401 -15.16 4.59 -4.83
N ILE A 402 -15.49 3.59 -4.03
CA ILE A 402 -16.82 3.43 -3.40
C ILE A 402 -16.66 3.37 -1.89
N TYR A 403 -17.51 4.11 -1.19
CA TYR A 403 -17.66 4.03 0.26
C TYR A 403 -19.15 4.04 0.62
N GLY A 404 -19.62 2.94 1.21
CA GLY A 404 -21.06 2.70 1.40
C GLY A 404 -21.76 2.51 0.06
N SER A 405 -22.84 3.27 -0.19
CA SER A 405 -23.52 3.35 -1.49
C SER A 405 -23.09 4.54 -2.34
N ILE A 406 -22.00 5.24 -1.98
CA ILE A 406 -21.56 6.45 -2.67
C ILE A 406 -20.35 6.16 -3.55
N LEU A 407 -20.46 6.54 -4.83
CA LEU A 407 -19.37 6.55 -5.79
C LEU A 407 -18.68 7.91 -5.80
N TYR A 408 -17.37 7.89 -5.63
CA TYR A 408 -16.48 9.05 -5.72
C TYR A 408 -15.75 8.99 -7.05
N LEU A 409 -15.98 9.98 -7.92
CA LEU A 409 -15.32 10.10 -9.23
C LEU A 409 -14.41 11.32 -9.25
N THR A 410 -13.11 11.14 -9.45
CA THR A 410 -12.21 12.27 -9.74
C THR A 410 -12.19 12.57 -11.23
N LEU A 411 -12.07 13.85 -11.58
CA LEU A 411 -12.00 14.33 -12.95
C LEU A 411 -10.75 15.20 -13.16
N SER A 412 -10.35 15.33 -14.42
CA SER A 412 -9.33 16.28 -14.85
C SER A 412 -9.68 17.72 -14.40
N GLY A 413 -8.63 18.47 -14.05
CA GLY A 413 -8.75 19.82 -13.50
C GLY A 413 -9.09 19.86 -12.00
N GLY A 414 -8.93 18.73 -11.29
CA GLY A 414 -9.10 18.67 -9.84
C GLY A 414 -10.55 18.83 -9.38
N ARG A 415 -11.48 18.11 -10.00
CA ARG A 415 -12.91 18.07 -9.62
C ARG A 415 -13.29 16.68 -9.10
N LEU A 416 -14.27 16.66 -8.20
CA LEU A 416 -14.83 15.47 -7.58
C LEU A 416 -16.34 15.46 -7.79
N HIS A 417 -16.90 14.37 -8.30
CA HIS A 417 -18.34 14.12 -8.30
C HIS A 417 -18.66 13.00 -7.31
N LEU A 418 -19.64 13.22 -6.43
CA LEU A 418 -20.24 12.19 -5.61
C LEU A 418 -21.57 11.78 -6.24
N ILE A 419 -21.78 10.48 -6.43
CA ILE A 419 -23.00 9.92 -7.00
C ILE A 419 -23.58 8.89 -6.03
N ASP A 420 -24.87 9.00 -5.75
CA ASP A 420 -25.64 7.99 -5.03
C ASP A 420 -25.87 6.78 -5.95
N LEU A 421 -25.43 5.58 -5.56
CA LEU A 421 -25.58 4.39 -6.40
C LEU A 421 -26.98 3.74 -6.30
N ASP A 422 -27.81 4.15 -5.34
CA ASP A 422 -29.19 3.66 -5.21
C ASP A 422 -30.18 4.55 -5.99
N THR A 423 -29.90 5.85 -6.15
CA THR A 423 -30.74 6.76 -6.97
C THR A 423 -30.13 7.13 -8.33
N GLY A 424 -28.81 7.03 -8.49
CA GLY A 424 -28.07 7.52 -9.66
C GLY A 424 -27.87 9.05 -9.68
N GLU A 425 -28.29 9.77 -8.65
CA GLU A 425 -28.22 11.23 -8.57
C GLU A 425 -26.84 11.74 -8.11
N VAL A 426 -26.44 12.90 -8.63
CA VAL A 426 -25.22 13.60 -8.17
C VAL A 426 -25.52 14.28 -6.83
N ILE A 427 -24.84 13.83 -5.77
CA ILE A 427 -24.97 14.36 -4.40
C ILE A 427 -24.22 15.69 -4.25
N SER A 428 -23.02 15.77 -4.82
CA SER A 428 -22.09 16.90 -4.65
C SER A 428 -21.13 16.99 -5.83
N GLN A 429 -20.71 18.22 -6.13
CA GLN A 429 -19.58 18.52 -7.01
C GLN A 429 -18.66 19.50 -6.27
N SER A 430 -17.41 19.09 -6.02
CA SER A 430 -16.43 19.87 -5.25
C SER A 430 -15.04 19.82 -5.91
N PRO A 431 -14.12 20.74 -5.60
CA PRO A 431 -12.73 20.61 -6.00
C PRO A 431 -12.02 19.54 -5.14
N THR A 432 -11.16 18.71 -5.74
CA THR A 432 -10.36 17.68 -5.03
C THR A 432 -9.15 18.25 -4.28
N GLY A 433 -9.12 19.56 -4.00
CA GLY A 433 -7.91 20.24 -3.51
C GLY A 433 -6.70 20.13 -4.44
N GLY A 434 -6.89 19.77 -5.72
CA GLY A 434 -5.84 19.57 -6.73
C GLY A 434 -5.40 18.12 -6.94
N GLN A 435 -6.01 17.15 -6.24
CA GLN A 435 -5.70 15.73 -6.41
C GLN A 435 -6.45 15.11 -7.59
N HIS A 436 -5.82 14.18 -8.30
CA HIS A 436 -6.41 13.57 -9.51
C HIS A 436 -6.80 12.11 -9.32
N GLU A 437 -6.36 11.48 -8.23
CA GLU A 437 -6.54 10.06 -7.98
C GLU A 437 -7.14 9.79 -6.60
N ILE A 438 -8.04 8.81 -6.54
CA ILE A 438 -8.70 8.27 -5.36
C ILE A 438 -8.69 6.74 -5.47
N VAL A 439 -8.11 6.08 -4.48
CA VAL A 439 -8.02 4.61 -4.40
C VAL A 439 -9.03 4.08 -3.39
N THR A 440 -9.02 4.62 -2.17
CA THR A 440 -9.94 4.24 -1.09
C THR A 440 -10.46 5.47 -0.35
N VAL A 441 -11.71 5.41 0.10
CA VAL A 441 -12.37 6.47 0.89
C VAL A 441 -12.80 5.90 2.25
N THR A 442 -12.57 6.67 3.31
CA THR A 442 -13.00 6.39 4.68
C THR A 442 -13.83 7.56 5.21
N PRO A 443 -14.56 7.44 6.33
CA PRO A 443 -15.28 8.59 6.87
C PRO A 443 -14.36 9.79 7.23
N TYR A 444 -13.05 9.57 7.39
CA TYR A 444 -12.09 10.60 7.77
C TYR A 444 -11.39 11.29 6.59
N GLY A 445 -11.51 10.78 5.36
CA GLY A 445 -10.72 11.24 4.22
C GLY A 445 -10.60 10.21 3.10
N PHE A 446 -9.68 10.43 2.16
CA PHE A 446 -9.34 9.47 1.11
C PHE A 446 -7.83 9.30 1.00
N CYS A 447 -7.39 8.19 0.38
CA CYS A 447 -6.01 8.03 -0.06
C CYS A 447 -5.90 7.87 -1.59
N ASN A 448 -4.77 8.34 -2.12
CA ASN A 448 -4.20 7.81 -3.36
C ASN A 448 -3.08 6.81 -2.99
N GLU A 449 -2.27 6.36 -3.95
CA GLU A 449 -1.20 5.39 -3.70
C GLU A 449 -0.11 5.87 -2.72
N SER A 450 0.04 7.18 -2.48
CA SER A 450 1.17 7.76 -1.73
C SER A 450 0.80 8.62 -0.52
N ALA A 451 -0.43 9.13 -0.46
CA ALA A 451 -0.84 10.13 0.53
C ALA A 451 -2.32 10.04 0.93
N PHE A 452 -2.61 10.44 2.18
CA PHE A 452 -3.95 10.52 2.76
C PHE A 452 -4.38 11.98 2.95
N TYR A 453 -5.56 12.32 2.44
CA TYR A 453 -6.16 13.66 2.44
C TYR A 453 -7.40 13.69 3.35
N PRO A 454 -7.50 14.64 4.29
CA PRO A 454 -8.57 14.67 5.28
C PRO A 454 -9.89 15.15 4.68
N ALA A 455 -11.00 14.59 5.14
CA ALA A 455 -12.33 15.13 4.88
C ALA A 455 -12.53 16.45 5.64
N THR A 456 -13.16 17.42 4.96
CA THR A 456 -13.44 18.78 5.46
C THR A 456 -14.93 19.05 5.64
N ALA A 457 -15.80 18.29 4.95
CA ALA A 457 -17.24 18.35 5.09
C ALA A 457 -17.87 16.96 4.96
N TRP A 458 -19.06 16.78 5.54
CA TRP A 458 -19.83 15.53 5.49
C TRP A 458 -21.31 15.79 5.25
N LYS A 459 -21.97 14.82 4.62
CA LYS A 459 -23.42 14.64 4.63
C LYS A 459 -23.79 13.61 5.71
N SER A 460 -24.89 13.89 6.42
CA SER A 460 -25.53 13.06 7.44
C SER A 460 -26.75 12.33 6.89
#